data_AF-A0A8T4V868-F1
#
_entry.id   AF-A0A8T4V868-F1
#
_cell.length_a   1.000
_cell.length_b   1.000
_cell.length_c   1.000
_cell.angle_alpha   90.00
_cell.angle_beta   90.00
_cell.angle_gamma   90.00
#
_symmetry.space_group_name_H-M   'P 1'
#
loop_
_entity.id
_entity.type
_entity.pdbx_description
1 polymer ?
#
loop_
_entity_poly.entity_id
_entity_poly.type
_entity_poly.pdbx_seq_one_letter_code
_entity_poly.pdbx_strand_id
1 'polypeptide(L)'
;MVLIFDYDVRQALKDIQIVEQKEFVISEQQRESMIEVYGKAKWAVVDMLNERYSAQQETPFDLHHWLSGNEEDEVAYFLNEAGSNALNYAEAGAPAAFHLWLGKKGFVIGIEQQGAGFDARRVHQLRIAQHQGGGFDFFRKCQGIVFFDKKEKAKVIYFLGRIQKHDRSFQADRSIRDYADLHWDRHQKEKDTGCLLYSGICLAFLAGRE
;
A
#
# COMPACT_ATOMS: atom_id res chain seq x y z
N MET A 1 10.21 -4.96 -6.80
CA MET A 1 9.59 -4.86 -5.47
C MET A 1 9.07 -3.44 -5.29
N VAL A 2 7.80 -3.24 -4.97
CA VAL A 2 7.21 -1.90 -4.73
C VAL A 2 6.37 -1.85 -3.44
N LEU A 3 6.49 -2.88 -2.60
CA LEU A 3 6.01 -2.85 -1.23
C LEU A 3 7.04 -2.13 -0.36
N ILE A 4 6.70 -0.97 0.19
CA ILE A 4 7.63 -0.14 0.97
C ILE A 4 7.10 0.05 2.38
N PHE A 5 7.90 -0.36 3.37
CA PHE A 5 7.52 -0.29 4.78
C PHE A 5 7.93 1.02 5.47
N ASP A 6 8.89 1.75 4.89
CA ASP A 6 9.40 3.02 5.40
C ASP A 6 8.94 4.21 4.54
N TYR A 7 7.76 4.08 3.94
CA TYR A 7 7.08 5.12 3.16
C TYR A 7 5.73 5.38 3.80
N ASP A 8 5.41 6.66 4.00
CA ASP A 8 4.20 7.07 4.71
C ASP A 8 3.27 7.90 3.82
N VAL A 9 2.03 8.06 4.29
CA VAL A 9 1.01 8.79 3.54
C VAL A 9 1.41 10.24 3.27
N ARG A 10 2.13 10.92 4.17
CA ARG A 10 2.54 12.32 3.97
C ARG A 10 3.53 12.44 2.81
N GLN A 11 4.42 11.48 2.65
CA GLN A 11 5.33 11.41 1.50
C GLN A 11 4.53 11.16 0.22
N ALA A 12 3.60 10.20 0.24
CA ALA A 12 2.74 9.91 -0.90
C ALA A 12 1.90 11.11 -1.37
N LEU A 13 1.32 11.86 -0.42
CA LEU A 13 0.51 13.06 -0.73
C LEU A 13 1.33 14.18 -1.38
N LYS A 14 2.61 14.31 -0.99
CA LYS A 14 3.54 15.25 -1.64
C LYS A 14 3.87 14.79 -3.06
N ASP A 15 4.13 13.49 -3.25
CA ASP A 15 4.50 12.92 -4.55
C ASP A 15 3.38 13.07 -5.59
N ILE A 16 2.13 12.84 -5.20
CA ILE A 16 0.98 13.02 -6.11
C ILE A 16 0.63 14.49 -6.34
N GLN A 17 1.14 15.41 -5.51
CA GLN A 17 0.68 16.80 -5.44
C GLN A 17 -0.84 16.86 -5.23
N ILE A 18 -1.26 16.45 -4.03
CA ILE A 18 -2.68 16.34 -3.66
C ILE A 18 -3.46 17.63 -4.00
N VAL A 19 -4.66 17.43 -4.53
CA VAL A 19 -5.64 18.48 -4.82
C VAL A 19 -6.95 18.22 -4.09
N GLU A 20 -7.35 16.96 -3.94
CA GLU A 20 -8.62 16.57 -3.34
C GLU A 20 -8.45 15.33 -2.47
N GLN A 21 -9.27 15.24 -1.42
CA GLN A 21 -9.42 14.07 -0.58
C GLN A 21 -10.89 13.72 -0.43
N LYS A 22 -11.20 12.43 -0.50
CA LYS A 22 -12.51 11.86 -0.23
C LYS A 22 -12.39 10.66 0.71
N GLU A 23 -13.35 10.52 1.59
CA GLU A 23 -13.49 9.37 2.47
C GLU A 23 -14.85 8.70 2.22
N PHE A 24 -14.87 7.37 2.20
CA PHE A 24 -16.05 6.54 2.04
C PHE A 24 -16.17 5.63 3.27
N VAL A 25 -16.98 6.03 4.23
CA VAL A 25 -17.19 5.31 5.51
C VAL A 25 -18.12 4.11 5.29
N ILE A 26 -17.71 2.94 5.79
CA ILE A 26 -18.44 1.67 5.65
C ILE A 26 -19.03 1.21 6.99
N SER A 27 -18.27 1.32 8.09
CA SER A 27 -18.60 0.69 9.38
C SER A 27 -19.73 1.36 10.19
N GLU A 28 -20.30 2.48 9.75
CA GLU A 28 -21.30 3.24 10.53
C GLU A 28 -22.76 3.02 10.09
N GLN A 29 -23.01 2.24 9.03
CA GLN A 29 -24.35 2.14 8.44
C GLN A 29 -25.12 0.92 8.93
N GLN A 30 -25.92 1.08 10.00
CA GLN A 30 -26.76 0.02 10.58
C GLN A 30 -27.96 -0.43 9.70
N ARG A 31 -28.17 0.15 8.50
CA ARG A 31 -29.38 -0.08 7.68
C ARG A 31 -29.16 -0.87 6.40
N GLU A 32 -27.97 -0.85 5.82
CA GLU A 32 -27.63 -1.62 4.60
C GLU A 32 -26.74 -2.80 4.98
N SER A 33 -26.72 -3.86 4.16
CA SER A 33 -25.76 -4.95 4.38
C SER A 33 -24.34 -4.39 4.20
N MET A 34 -23.41 -4.64 5.13
CA MET A 34 -22.04 -4.11 5.06
C MET A 34 -21.33 -4.46 3.75
N ILE A 35 -21.69 -5.61 3.15
CA ILE A 35 -21.18 -6.06 1.85
C ILE A 35 -21.62 -5.12 0.72
N GLU A 36 -22.88 -4.67 0.74
CA GLU A 36 -23.42 -3.75 -0.26
C GLU A 36 -22.77 -2.37 -0.15
N VAL A 37 -22.63 -1.84 1.07
CA VAL A 37 -21.95 -0.55 1.32
C VAL A 37 -20.50 -0.61 0.85
N TYR A 38 -19.80 -1.69 1.18
CA TYR A 38 -18.43 -1.94 0.73
C TYR A 38 -18.32 -2.03 -0.79
N GLY A 39 -19.24 -2.75 -1.45
CA GLY A 39 -19.31 -2.83 -2.91
C GLY A 39 -19.54 -1.47 -3.57
N LYS A 40 -20.51 -0.70 -3.07
CA LYS A 40 -20.80 0.68 -3.53
C LYS A 40 -19.58 1.58 -3.35
N ALA A 41 -18.88 1.48 -2.23
CA ALA A 41 -17.68 2.28 -1.97
C ALA A 41 -16.54 1.97 -2.94
N LYS A 42 -16.34 0.70 -3.34
CA LYS A 42 -15.34 0.35 -4.37
C LYS A 42 -15.66 0.98 -5.71
N TRP A 43 -16.91 0.87 -6.15
CA TRP A 43 -17.36 1.46 -7.41
C TRP A 43 -17.19 2.98 -7.39
N ALA A 44 -17.56 3.64 -6.30
CA ALA A 44 -17.39 5.08 -6.15
C ALA A 44 -15.92 5.53 -6.24
N VAL A 45 -14.98 4.75 -5.70
CA VAL A 45 -13.53 5.01 -5.87
C VAL A 45 -13.14 4.95 -7.35
N VAL A 46 -13.56 3.89 -8.06
CA VAL A 46 -13.25 3.71 -9.50
C VAL A 46 -13.87 4.81 -10.35
N ASP A 47 -15.14 5.15 -10.10
CA ASP A 47 -15.86 6.20 -10.82
C ASP A 47 -15.14 7.55 -10.68
N MET A 48 -14.73 7.92 -9.46
CA MET A 48 -13.99 9.17 -9.21
C MET A 48 -12.62 9.18 -9.89
N LEU A 49 -11.92 8.04 -9.92
CA LEU A 49 -10.63 7.94 -10.61
C LEU A 49 -10.81 8.12 -12.12
N ASN A 50 -11.80 7.45 -12.72
CA ASN A 50 -12.11 7.57 -14.14
C ASN A 50 -12.59 8.98 -14.50
N GLU A 51 -13.44 9.60 -13.69
CA GLU A 51 -13.86 11.00 -13.89
C GLU A 51 -12.64 11.93 -13.91
N ARG A 52 -11.71 11.74 -12.98
CA ARG A 52 -10.56 12.62 -12.85
C ARG A 52 -9.48 12.38 -13.91
N TYR A 53 -9.29 11.14 -14.33
CA TYR A 53 -8.10 10.72 -15.06
C TYR A 53 -8.35 10.01 -16.39
N SER A 54 -9.61 9.80 -16.79
CA SER A 54 -9.96 9.18 -18.09
C SER A 54 -9.24 9.80 -19.30
N ALA A 55 -9.09 11.13 -19.33
CA ALA A 55 -8.39 11.81 -20.43
C ALA A 55 -6.86 11.58 -20.44
N GLN A 56 -6.30 10.97 -19.38
CA GLN A 56 -4.87 10.75 -19.17
C GLN A 56 -4.50 9.27 -19.14
N GLN A 57 -5.47 8.37 -19.34
CA GLN A 57 -5.28 6.93 -19.33
C GLN A 57 -5.78 6.31 -20.63
N GLU A 58 -5.08 5.30 -21.13
CA GLU A 58 -5.44 4.60 -22.38
C GLU A 58 -6.66 3.69 -22.16
N THR A 59 -6.75 3.09 -20.98
CA THR A 59 -7.85 2.23 -20.56
C THR A 59 -8.44 2.75 -19.24
N PRO A 60 -9.78 2.82 -19.11
CA PRO A 60 -10.44 3.10 -17.83
C PRO A 60 -10.18 1.99 -16.82
N PHE A 61 -10.19 2.35 -15.53
CA PHE A 61 -10.25 1.38 -14.45
C PHE A 61 -11.65 0.71 -14.42
N ASP A 62 -11.70 -0.61 -14.22
CA ASP A 62 -12.94 -1.38 -14.12
C ASP A 62 -12.79 -2.51 -13.10
N LEU A 63 -13.63 -2.53 -12.07
CA LEU A 63 -13.60 -3.60 -11.05
C LEU A 63 -13.85 -5.00 -11.63
N HIS A 64 -14.50 -5.11 -12.79
CA HIS A 64 -14.71 -6.38 -13.48
C HIS A 64 -13.41 -6.95 -14.09
N HIS A 65 -12.38 -6.12 -14.34
CA HIS A 65 -11.08 -6.57 -14.85
C HIS A 65 -10.39 -7.58 -13.92
N TRP A 66 -10.69 -7.52 -12.62
CA TRP A 66 -10.27 -8.52 -11.67
C TRP A 66 -10.80 -9.93 -12.01
N LEU A 67 -12.09 -10.03 -12.38
CA LEU A 67 -12.74 -11.32 -12.67
C LEU A 67 -12.23 -11.94 -13.97
N SER A 68 -11.80 -11.12 -14.92
CA SER A 68 -11.27 -11.56 -16.21
C SER A 68 -9.77 -11.82 -16.20
N GLY A 69 -9.09 -11.62 -15.06
CA GLY A 69 -7.65 -11.86 -14.97
C GLY A 69 -6.78 -10.79 -15.63
N ASN A 70 -7.31 -9.57 -15.84
CA ASN A 70 -6.54 -8.48 -16.45
C ASN A 70 -5.59 -7.83 -15.43
N GLU A 71 -4.38 -8.37 -15.32
CA GLU A 71 -3.34 -7.92 -14.37
C GLU A 71 -2.84 -6.48 -14.61
N GLU A 72 -3.20 -5.83 -15.72
CA GLU A 72 -2.81 -4.44 -16.00
C GLU A 72 -3.67 -3.42 -15.21
N ASP A 73 -4.89 -3.81 -14.78
CA ASP A 73 -5.74 -2.96 -13.94
C ASP A 73 -5.40 -3.13 -12.46
N GLU A 74 -4.31 -2.50 -12.04
CA GLU A 74 -3.82 -2.59 -10.67
C GLU A 74 -4.78 -1.98 -9.64
N VAL A 75 -5.68 -1.08 -10.06
CA VAL A 75 -6.69 -0.51 -9.15
C VAL A 75 -7.74 -1.56 -8.83
N ALA A 76 -8.27 -2.25 -9.85
CA ALA A 76 -9.21 -3.34 -9.65
C ALA A 76 -8.60 -4.46 -8.81
N TYR A 77 -7.33 -4.81 -9.08
CA TYR A 77 -6.62 -5.80 -8.28
C TYR A 77 -6.40 -5.34 -6.84
N PHE A 78 -5.91 -4.12 -6.62
CA PHE A 78 -5.68 -3.59 -5.27
C PHE A 78 -6.97 -3.56 -4.45
N LEU A 79 -8.07 -3.02 -4.99
CA LEU A 79 -9.34 -2.92 -4.27
C LEU A 79 -9.91 -4.30 -3.90
N ASN A 80 -9.63 -5.34 -4.68
CA ASN A 80 -10.06 -6.69 -4.36
C ASN A 80 -9.11 -7.38 -3.37
N GLU A 81 -7.81 -7.31 -3.59
CA GLU A 81 -6.79 -7.99 -2.77
C GLU A 81 -6.55 -7.32 -1.42
N ALA A 82 -6.32 -6.00 -1.39
CA ALA A 82 -6.19 -5.28 -0.13
C ALA A 82 -7.51 -5.27 0.65
N GLY A 83 -8.64 -5.31 -0.07
CA GLY A 83 -9.95 -5.55 0.50
C GLY A 83 -10.07 -6.89 1.24
N SER A 84 -9.69 -7.99 0.58
CA SER A 84 -9.67 -9.34 1.19
C SER A 84 -8.70 -9.43 2.37
N ASN A 85 -7.51 -8.82 2.25
CA ASN A 85 -6.55 -8.80 3.35
C ASN A 85 -7.05 -7.97 4.54
N ALA A 86 -7.64 -6.80 4.31
CA ALA A 86 -8.25 -5.98 5.36
C ALA A 86 -9.41 -6.74 6.02
N LEU A 87 -10.23 -7.47 5.26
CA LEU A 87 -11.31 -8.33 5.79
C LEU A 87 -10.79 -9.41 6.75
N ASN A 88 -9.65 -10.04 6.42
CA ASN A 88 -9.09 -11.13 7.24
C ASN A 88 -8.61 -10.67 8.63
N TYR A 89 -8.31 -9.38 8.81
CA TYR A 89 -7.85 -8.82 10.09
C TYR A 89 -8.86 -7.87 10.73
N ALA A 90 -9.93 -7.51 10.02
CA ALA A 90 -10.95 -6.59 10.50
C ALA A 90 -11.87 -7.28 11.52
N GLU A 91 -12.01 -6.66 12.69
CA GLU A 91 -12.87 -7.16 13.78
C GLU A 91 -14.36 -7.22 13.36
N ALA A 92 -14.78 -6.33 12.46
CA ALA A 92 -16.15 -6.22 11.98
C ALA A 92 -16.46 -7.05 10.72
N GLY A 93 -15.50 -7.83 10.19
CA GLY A 93 -15.71 -8.59 8.94
C GLY A 93 -15.93 -7.72 7.70
N ALA A 94 -15.54 -6.44 7.76
CA ALA A 94 -15.55 -5.45 6.68
C ALA A 94 -14.47 -4.38 6.94
N PRO A 95 -13.87 -3.76 5.91
CA PRO A 95 -13.08 -2.55 6.09
C PRO A 95 -13.93 -1.42 6.70
N ALA A 96 -13.29 -0.54 7.46
CA ALA A 96 -13.92 0.60 8.13
C ALA A 96 -14.26 1.72 7.15
N ALA A 97 -13.30 2.04 6.28
CA ALA A 97 -13.40 3.13 5.32
C ALA A 97 -12.45 2.92 4.13
N PHE A 98 -12.80 3.55 3.01
CA PHE A 98 -11.84 3.86 1.96
C PHE A 98 -11.46 5.33 1.99
N HIS A 99 -10.19 5.59 1.78
CA HIS A 99 -9.61 6.91 1.64
C HIS A 99 -9.12 7.08 0.21
N LEU A 100 -9.47 8.18 -0.43
CA LEU A 100 -9.04 8.50 -1.79
C LEU A 100 -8.44 9.89 -1.80
N TRP A 101 -7.17 10.00 -2.19
CA TRP A 101 -6.49 11.26 -2.42
C TRP A 101 -6.17 11.41 -3.89
N LEU A 102 -6.68 12.48 -4.50
CA LEU A 102 -6.50 12.78 -5.92
C LEU A 102 -5.50 13.91 -6.08
N GLY A 103 -4.40 13.65 -6.77
CA GLY A 103 -3.35 14.61 -7.04
C GLY A 103 -3.22 14.93 -8.54
N LYS A 104 -2.31 15.86 -8.85
CA LYS A 104 -1.97 16.22 -10.23
C LYS A 104 -1.11 15.17 -10.93
N LYS A 105 -0.35 14.37 -10.18
CA LYS A 105 0.62 13.39 -10.70
C LYS A 105 0.18 11.93 -10.51
N GLY A 106 -0.96 11.72 -9.85
CA GLY A 106 -1.42 10.40 -9.46
C GLY A 106 -2.43 10.50 -8.33
N PHE A 107 -2.66 9.37 -7.68
CA PHE A 107 -3.64 9.22 -6.61
C PHE A 107 -3.13 8.25 -5.56
N VAL A 108 -3.69 8.35 -4.36
CA VAL A 108 -3.49 7.36 -3.29
C VAL A 108 -4.84 6.79 -2.89
N ILE A 109 -4.93 5.47 -2.81
CA ILE A 109 -6.08 4.75 -2.23
C ILE A 109 -5.62 4.20 -0.88
N GLY A 110 -6.39 4.42 0.19
CA GLY A 110 -6.20 3.80 1.49
C GLY A 110 -7.39 2.91 1.84
N ILE A 111 -7.14 1.71 2.33
CA ILE A 111 -8.18 0.82 2.87
C ILE A 111 -7.93 0.68 4.36
N GLU A 112 -8.83 1.23 5.17
CA GLU A 112 -8.75 1.20 6.62
C GLU A 112 -9.56 0.02 7.18
N GLN A 113 -9.03 -0.64 8.21
CA GLN A 113 -9.74 -1.65 9.00
C GLN A 113 -9.94 -1.22 10.46
N GLN A 114 -11.00 -1.74 11.09
CA GLN A 114 -11.19 -1.63 12.53
C GLN A 114 -10.53 -2.79 13.28
N GLY A 115 -10.08 -2.53 14.51
CA GLY A 115 -9.53 -3.54 15.41
C GLY A 115 -8.04 -3.36 15.72
N ALA A 116 -7.36 -4.47 15.97
CA ALA A 116 -6.00 -4.48 16.51
C ALA A 116 -4.91 -4.09 15.49
N GLY A 117 -5.15 -4.23 14.20
CA GLY A 117 -4.08 -4.12 13.19
C GLY A 117 -3.36 -5.45 12.96
N PHE A 118 -2.45 -5.50 11.99
CA PHE A 118 -1.58 -6.67 11.76
C PHE A 118 -0.12 -6.26 11.48
N ASP A 119 0.82 -7.17 11.74
CA ASP A 119 2.24 -6.95 11.42
C ASP A 119 2.48 -7.25 9.93
N ALA A 120 2.38 -6.21 9.10
CA ALA A 120 2.54 -6.31 7.65
C ALA A 120 3.94 -6.78 7.25
N ARG A 121 4.97 -6.40 8.03
CA ARG A 121 6.35 -6.83 7.79
C ARG A 121 6.49 -8.33 8.01
N ARG A 122 5.94 -8.84 9.12
CA ARG A 122 5.94 -10.28 9.42
C ARG A 122 5.13 -11.08 8.41
N VAL A 123 3.93 -10.61 8.05
CA VAL A 123 3.08 -11.27 7.03
C VAL A 123 3.82 -11.37 5.70
N HIS A 124 4.49 -10.30 5.27
CA HIS A 124 5.28 -10.30 4.04
C HIS A 124 6.47 -11.28 4.11
N GLN A 125 7.27 -11.20 5.18
CA GLN A 125 8.49 -12.01 5.37
C GLN A 125 8.20 -13.51 5.49
N LEU A 126 7.17 -13.86 6.24
CA LEU A 126 6.81 -15.26 6.51
C LEU A 126 5.86 -15.85 5.45
N ARG A 127 5.43 -15.06 4.46
CA ARG A 127 4.46 -15.44 3.44
C ARG A 127 3.22 -16.13 4.04
N ILE A 128 2.70 -15.57 5.12
CA ILE A 128 1.54 -16.14 5.82
C ILE A 128 0.32 -16.00 4.90
N ALA A 129 -0.08 -17.12 4.30
CA ALA A 129 -1.30 -17.24 3.51
C ALA A 129 -2.41 -17.75 4.43
N GLN A 130 -3.18 -16.87 5.04
CA GLN A 130 -4.43 -17.28 5.69
C GLN A 130 -5.62 -16.90 4.81
N HIS A 131 -6.30 -17.96 4.35
CA HIS A 131 -7.63 -18.01 3.71
C HIS A 131 -7.75 -17.28 2.36
N GLN A 132 -8.02 -18.07 1.31
CA GLN A 132 -8.12 -17.76 -0.12
C GLN A 132 -8.67 -16.33 -0.42
N GLY A 133 -8.03 -15.49 -1.25
CA GLY A 133 -6.98 -15.68 -2.26
C GLY A 133 -5.94 -14.54 -2.28
N GLY A 134 -4.87 -14.74 -3.04
CA GLY A 134 -3.94 -13.69 -3.49
C GLY A 134 -3.07 -12.95 -2.46
N GLY A 135 -3.14 -13.29 -1.17
CA GLY A 135 -2.42 -12.64 -0.07
C GLY A 135 -1.00 -12.14 -0.39
N PHE A 136 -0.78 -10.81 -0.29
CA PHE A 136 0.49 -10.08 -0.56
C PHE A 136 1.17 -10.34 -1.92
N ASP A 137 0.76 -11.34 -2.71
CA ASP A 137 1.38 -11.68 -3.99
C ASP A 137 1.11 -10.60 -5.03
N PHE A 138 -0.09 -10.02 -5.02
CA PHE A 138 -0.36 -8.81 -5.78
C PHE A 138 0.57 -7.66 -5.37
N PHE A 139 0.72 -7.38 -4.07
CA PHE A 139 1.59 -6.31 -3.56
C PHE A 139 3.07 -6.50 -3.94
N ARG A 140 3.49 -7.75 -4.21
CA ARG A 140 4.85 -8.08 -4.66
C ARG A 140 5.06 -7.81 -6.16
N LYS A 141 3.99 -7.83 -6.96
CA LYS A 141 4.03 -7.79 -8.43
C LYS A 141 3.53 -6.48 -9.04
N CYS A 142 2.72 -5.70 -8.33
CA CYS A 142 2.22 -4.43 -8.84
C CYS A 142 3.35 -3.43 -9.16
N GLN A 143 3.12 -2.59 -10.16
CA GLN A 143 3.94 -1.47 -10.60
C GLN A 143 3.75 -0.26 -9.67
N GLY A 144 2.53 -0.05 -9.16
CA GLY A 144 2.24 0.94 -8.13
C GLY A 144 2.89 0.63 -6.78
N ILE A 145 2.98 1.63 -5.90
CA ILE A 145 3.60 1.48 -4.57
C ILE A 145 2.56 1.09 -3.55
N VAL A 146 2.78 -0.01 -2.83
CA VAL A 146 1.96 -0.40 -1.67
C VAL A 146 2.72 -0.11 -0.38
N PHE A 147 2.07 0.52 0.59
CA PHE A 147 2.67 0.88 1.88
C PHE A 147 1.63 0.88 3.00
N PHE A 148 2.05 1.10 4.24
CA PHE A 148 1.20 0.95 5.44
C PHE A 148 1.33 2.15 6.36
N ASP A 149 0.31 2.41 7.19
CA ASP A 149 0.36 3.46 8.21
C ASP A 149 1.41 3.16 9.30
N LYS A 150 1.41 1.92 9.81
CA LYS A 150 2.37 1.42 10.81
C LYS A 150 2.70 -0.04 10.49
N LYS A 151 3.89 -0.31 9.97
CA LYS A 151 4.28 -1.65 9.47
C LYS A 151 4.13 -2.79 10.49
N GLU A 152 4.32 -2.56 11.79
CA GLU A 152 4.15 -3.57 12.85
C GLU A 152 2.71 -3.71 13.37
N LYS A 153 1.84 -2.74 13.07
CA LYS A 153 0.45 -2.69 13.54
C LYS A 153 -0.44 -1.99 12.52
N ALA A 154 -0.40 -2.49 11.29
CA ALA A 154 -1.00 -1.86 10.13
C ALA A 154 -2.52 -1.87 10.27
N LYS A 155 -3.12 -0.68 10.21
CA LYS A 155 -4.57 -0.48 10.16
C LYS A 155 -5.02 0.03 8.81
N VAL A 156 -4.10 0.63 8.05
CA VAL A 156 -4.40 1.13 6.71
C VAL A 156 -3.39 0.57 5.72
N ILE A 157 -3.91 0.00 4.64
CA ILE A 157 -3.12 -0.42 3.48
C ILE A 157 -3.29 0.64 2.42
N TYR A 158 -2.18 1.19 1.92
CA TYR A 158 -2.19 2.24 0.92
C TYR A 158 -1.66 1.74 -0.42
N PHE A 159 -2.19 2.29 -1.50
CA PHE A 159 -1.71 2.13 -2.87
C PHE A 159 -1.51 3.50 -3.50
N LEU A 160 -0.30 3.76 -4.00
CA LEU A 160 0.04 4.92 -4.81
C LEU A 160 -0.01 4.54 -6.29
N GLY A 161 -1.04 5.02 -6.98
CA GLY A 161 -1.14 4.98 -8.43
C GLY A 161 -0.57 6.25 -9.05
N ARG A 162 0.25 6.11 -10.10
CA ARG A 162 0.74 7.24 -10.91
C ARG A 162 0.09 7.20 -12.28
N ILE A 163 -0.20 8.37 -12.83
CA ILE A 163 -0.85 8.47 -14.14
C ILE A 163 0.24 8.53 -15.19
N GLN A 164 0.26 7.50 -16.05
CA GLN A 164 1.28 7.34 -17.07
C GLN A 164 1.07 8.37 -18.19
N LYS A 165 1.87 9.44 -18.22
CA LYS A 165 2.11 10.17 -19.47
C LYS A 165 3.27 9.52 -20.21
N HIS A 166 3.01 8.51 -21.05
CA HIS A 166 3.94 7.96 -22.05
C HIS A 166 5.40 7.73 -21.62
N ASP A 167 5.70 7.63 -20.33
CA ASP A 167 7.07 7.55 -19.84
C ASP A 167 7.38 6.09 -19.53
N ARG A 168 7.77 5.36 -20.59
CA ARG A 168 8.31 4.00 -20.51
C ARG A 168 9.62 3.93 -19.70
N SER A 169 10.10 5.03 -19.11
CA SER A 169 11.30 5.08 -18.29
C SER A 169 11.09 4.65 -16.84
N PHE A 170 9.87 4.32 -16.40
CA PHE A 170 9.64 3.87 -15.02
C PHE A 170 10.06 2.41 -14.79
N GLN A 171 11.36 2.17 -14.81
CA GLN A 171 11.95 1.34 -13.76
C GLN A 171 11.82 2.18 -12.49
N ALA A 172 11.12 1.68 -11.46
CA ALA A 172 10.99 2.41 -10.20
C ALA A 172 12.34 3.01 -9.84
N ASP A 173 12.37 4.34 -9.69
CA ASP A 173 13.55 5.17 -9.55
C ASP A 173 14.63 4.38 -8.79
N ARG A 174 15.80 4.16 -9.39
CA ARG A 174 16.85 3.31 -8.80
C ARG A 174 17.06 3.69 -7.34
N SER A 175 16.95 4.97 -6.99
CA SER A 175 17.00 5.46 -5.61
C SER A 175 15.99 4.81 -4.64
N ILE A 176 14.75 4.55 -5.04
CA ILE A 176 13.71 3.94 -4.20
C ILE A 176 13.91 2.41 -4.12
N ARG A 177 14.30 1.77 -5.23
CA ARG A 177 14.67 0.34 -5.24
C ARG A 177 15.93 0.09 -4.41
N ASP A 178 16.97 0.90 -4.63
CA ASP A 178 18.23 0.88 -3.91
C ASP A 178 18.01 1.20 -2.42
N TYR A 179 17.10 2.11 -2.06
CA TYR A 179 16.74 2.36 -0.66
C TYR A 179 16.11 1.11 -0.01
N ALA A 180 15.17 0.45 -0.69
CA ALA A 180 14.55 -0.77 -0.20
C ALA A 180 15.57 -1.93 -0.10
N ASP A 181 16.47 -2.06 -1.07
CA ASP A 181 17.50 -3.11 -1.11
C ASP A 181 18.61 -2.85 -0.07
N LEU A 182 19.08 -1.61 0.09
CA LEU A 182 20.08 -1.21 1.10
C LEU A 182 19.59 -1.43 2.53
N HIS A 183 18.31 -1.12 2.80
CA HIS A 183 17.72 -1.34 4.12
C HIS A 183 17.40 -2.82 4.39
N TRP A 184 17.09 -3.59 3.35
CA TRP A 184 16.94 -5.05 3.46
C TRP A 184 18.27 -5.73 3.80
N ASP A 185 19.35 -5.35 3.11
CA ASP A 185 20.69 -5.93 3.30
C ASP A 185 21.29 -5.59 4.66
N ARG A 186 21.01 -4.37 5.17
CA ARG A 186 21.41 -3.94 6.52
C ARG A 186 20.76 -4.79 7.61
N HIS A 187 19.48 -5.13 7.45
CA HIS A 187 18.75 -5.95 8.41
C HIS A 187 19.09 -7.44 8.36
N GLN A 188 19.49 -7.97 7.20
CA GLN A 188 20.09 -9.31 7.10
C GLN A 188 21.44 -9.35 7.85
N LYS A 189 22.31 -8.35 7.62
CA LYS A 189 23.59 -8.24 8.33
C LYS A 189 23.43 -8.08 9.85
N GLU A 190 22.44 -7.34 10.33
CA GLU A 190 22.15 -7.23 11.78
C GLU A 190 21.69 -8.57 12.39
N LYS A 191 20.99 -9.42 11.63
CA LYS A 191 20.61 -10.76 12.08
C LYS A 191 21.78 -11.74 12.06
N ASP A 192 22.67 -11.63 11.08
CA ASP A 192 23.84 -12.51 10.94
C ASP A 192 25.01 -12.13 11.86
N THR A 193 25.10 -10.87 12.31
CA THR A 193 26.22 -10.40 13.16
C THR A 193 25.91 -10.37 14.65
N GLY A 194 24.67 -10.63 15.09
CA GLY A 194 24.35 -10.84 16.51
C GLY A 194 24.88 -9.75 17.46
N CYS A 195 25.03 -8.51 16.99
CA CYS A 195 25.62 -7.44 17.78
C CYS A 195 24.56 -6.38 18.08
N LEU A 196 23.96 -6.49 19.25
CA LEU A 196 23.26 -5.40 19.93
C LEU A 196 24.24 -4.22 20.06
N LEU A 197 24.03 -3.14 19.32
CA LEU A 197 24.56 -1.85 19.69
C LEU A 197 23.41 -0.90 19.98
N TYR A 198 23.16 -0.81 21.29
CA TYR A 198 22.34 0.18 21.96
C TYR A 198 22.64 1.60 21.46
N SER A 199 21.58 2.40 21.53
CA SER A 199 21.53 3.87 21.49
C SER A 199 22.77 4.59 22.00
N GLY A 200 23.07 5.72 21.37
CA GLY A 200 24.28 6.51 21.54
C GLY A 200 24.69 6.84 22.98
N ILE A 201 26.01 6.95 23.16
CA ILE A 201 26.73 7.98 23.92
C ILE A 201 28.19 7.91 23.46
N CYS A 202 28.80 9.09 23.33
CA CYS A 202 30.21 9.30 23.05
C CYS A 202 31.14 8.40 23.87
N LEU A 203 32.20 7.89 23.23
CA LEU A 203 33.56 7.93 23.77
C LEU A 203 34.54 7.75 22.61
N ALA A 204 35.17 8.85 22.23
CA ALA A 204 36.44 8.83 21.53
C ALA A 204 37.48 8.20 22.45
N PHE A 205 38.19 7.16 22.01
CA PHE A 205 39.52 6.84 22.52
C PHE A 205 40.35 6.08 21.46
N LEU A 206 41.31 6.82 20.89
CA LEU A 206 42.62 6.43 20.32
C LEU A 206 42.66 5.34 19.22
N ALA A 207 42.92 5.66 17.95
CA ALA A 207 44.20 6.11 17.38
C ALA A 207 45.38 5.14 17.62
N GLY A 208 45.59 4.27 16.62
CA GLY A 208 46.85 3.92 15.93
C GLY A 208 48.22 3.92 16.61
N ARG A 209 49.05 2.99 16.08
CA ARG A 209 50.52 2.83 16.20
C ARG A 209 50.96 2.15 17.52
N GLU A 210 51.78 1.10 17.53
CA GLU A 210 52.82 0.61 16.61
C GLU A 210 52.76 -0.90 16.43
#